data_AF-A0A1Y1UYM0-F1
#
_entry.id   AF-A0A1Y1UYM0-F1
#
_cell.length_a   1.000
_cell.length_b   1.000
_cell.length_c   1.000
_cell.angle_alpha   90.00
_cell.angle_beta   90.00
_cell.angle_gamma   90.00
#
_symmetry.space_group_name_H-M   'P 1'
#
loop_
_entity.id
_entity.type
_entity.pdbx_description
1 polymer ?
#
loop_
_entity_poly.entity_id
_entity_poly.type
_entity_poly.pdbx_seq_one_letter_code
_entity_poly.pdbx_strand_id
1 'polypeptide(L)'
;MVNKANVCLGLIAALATAFALNPDEESFKKYIETKMQDNGSSWFERKLISNITSLVYKREDYKFFSIVSVPENETNYLGIFGLWVPLPTLARLNELKDEIERDLKDASKDIKKKAKEIKNEIKSE
;
A
#
# COMPACT_ATOMS: atom_id res chain seq x y z
N MET A 1 -17.20 -14.98 -24.33
CA MET A 1 -17.96 -15.39 -23.13
C MET A 1 -16.96 -15.92 -22.12
N VAL A 2 -16.78 -15.24 -20.98
CA VAL A 2 -15.88 -15.74 -19.92
C VAL A 2 -16.57 -16.95 -19.29
N ASN A 3 -15.95 -18.12 -19.40
CA ASN A 3 -16.52 -19.37 -18.93
C ASN A 3 -16.59 -19.35 -17.40
N LYS A 4 -17.80 -19.38 -16.82
CA LYS A 4 -18.01 -19.23 -15.36
C LYS A 4 -17.17 -20.22 -14.54
N ALA A 5 -16.93 -21.42 -15.08
CA ALA A 5 -16.06 -22.43 -14.50
C ALA A 5 -14.59 -21.96 -14.37
N ASN A 6 -14.06 -21.25 -15.37
CA ASN A 6 -12.68 -20.72 -15.33
C ASN A 6 -12.56 -19.58 -14.32
N VAL A 7 -13.60 -18.76 -14.17
CA VAL A 7 -13.65 -17.71 -13.14
C VAL A 7 -13.70 -18.33 -11.74
N CYS A 8 -14.53 -19.35 -11.53
CA CYS A 8 -14.58 -20.08 -10.26
C CYS A 8 -13.25 -20.77 -9.94
N LEU A 9 -12.62 -21.44 -10.90
CA LEU A 9 -11.31 -22.08 -10.71
C LEU A 9 -10.22 -21.04 -10.38
N GLY A 10 -10.22 -19.89 -11.07
CA GLY A 10 -9.29 -18.80 -10.78
C GLY A 10 -9.48 -18.22 -9.37
N LEU A 11 -10.74 -18.04 -8.93
CA LEU A 11 -11.06 -17.59 -7.57
C LEU A 11 -10.64 -18.59 -6.50
N ILE A 12 -10.90 -19.88 -6.72
CA ILE A 12 -10.50 -20.95 -5.78
C ILE A 12 -8.99 -21.03 -5.67
N ALA A 13 -8.27 -20.96 -6.81
CA ALA A 13 -6.82 -20.93 -6.81
C ALA A 13 -6.28 -19.71 -6.04
N ALA A 14 -6.82 -18.51 -6.29
CA ALA A 14 -6.42 -17.30 -5.59
C ALA A 14 -6.67 -17.38 -4.07
N LEU A 15 -7.81 -17.93 -3.64
CA LEU A 15 -8.14 -18.12 -2.23
C LEU A 15 -7.26 -19.18 -1.57
N ALA A 16 -6.94 -20.28 -2.26
CA ALA A 16 -6.03 -21.30 -1.76
C ALA A 16 -4.61 -20.74 -1.61
N THR A 17 -4.15 -19.93 -2.57
CA THR A 17 -2.87 -19.23 -2.49
C THR A 17 -2.85 -18.19 -1.36
N ALA A 18 -3.94 -17.44 -1.16
CA ALA A 18 -4.07 -16.51 -0.04
C ALA A 18 -3.99 -17.22 1.32
N PHE A 19 -4.64 -18.39 1.44
CA PHE A 19 -4.63 -19.19 2.65
C PHE A 19 -3.26 -19.85 2.92
N ALA A 20 -2.60 -20.36 1.88
CA ALA A 20 -1.26 -20.94 2.00
C ALA A 20 -0.19 -19.88 2.31
N LEU A 21 -0.36 -18.66 1.81
CA LEU A 21 0.51 -17.51 2.05
C LEU A 21 -0.05 -16.61 3.15
N ASN A 22 -0.82 -17.17 4.10
CA ASN A 22 -1.42 -16.38 5.16
C ASN A 22 -0.30 -15.63 5.91
N PRO A 23 -0.28 -14.30 5.89
CA PRO A 23 0.77 -13.51 6.54
C PRO A 23 0.74 -13.73 8.05
N ASP A 24 1.81 -14.35 8.55
CA ASP A 24 2.02 -14.68 9.95
C ASP A 24 3.05 -13.77 10.62
N GLU A 25 3.22 -13.94 11.93
CA GLU A 25 4.18 -13.16 12.71
C GLU A 25 5.64 -13.40 12.25
N GLU A 26 5.96 -14.62 11.81
CA GLU A 26 7.30 -14.95 11.34
C GLU A 26 7.64 -14.24 10.01
N SER A 27 6.71 -14.20 9.06
CA SER A 27 6.88 -13.44 7.81
C SER A 27 7.01 -11.94 8.06
N PHE A 28 6.28 -11.39 9.03
CA PHE A 28 6.43 -9.99 9.42
C PHE A 28 7.80 -9.71 10.03
N LYS A 29 8.30 -10.58 10.92
CA LYS A 29 9.66 -10.47 11.48
C LYS A 29 10.72 -10.48 10.39
N LYS A 30 10.61 -11.41 9.44
CA LYS A 30 11.51 -11.48 8.27
C LYS A 30 11.45 -10.19 7.43
N TYR A 31 10.25 -9.64 7.22
CA TYR A 31 10.08 -8.38 6.50
C TYR A 31 10.80 -7.21 7.19
N ILE A 32 10.61 -7.03 8.50
CA ILE A 32 11.30 -5.98 9.27
C ILE A 32 12.81 -6.20 9.27
N GLU A 33 13.27 -7.43 9.49
CA GLU A 33 14.70 -7.76 9.44
C GLU A 33 15.34 -7.41 8.10
N THR A 34 14.66 -7.73 6.99
CA THR A 34 15.11 -7.40 5.62
C THR A 34 15.13 -5.89 5.41
N LYS A 35 14.08 -5.16 5.81
CA LYS A 35 14.03 -3.70 5.69
C LYS A 35 15.10 -3.00 6.52
N MET A 36 15.36 -3.51 7.73
CA MET A 36 16.41 -2.98 8.58
C MET A 36 17.81 -3.28 8.02
N GLN A 37 17.99 -4.43 7.38
CA GLN A 37 19.23 -4.76 6.65
C GLN A 37 19.48 -3.78 5.51
N ASP A 38 18.46 -3.50 4.70
CA ASP A 38 18.55 -2.53 3.60
C ASP A 38 18.90 -1.12 4.10
N ASN A 39 18.46 -0.76 5.31
CA ASN A 39 18.75 0.51 5.96
C ASN A 39 20.10 0.55 6.71
N GLY A 40 20.91 -0.51 6.64
CA GLY A 40 22.27 -0.53 7.20
C GLY A 40 22.38 -0.82 8.71
N SER A 41 21.31 -1.28 9.36
CA SER A 41 21.29 -1.57 10.80
C SER A 41 22.21 -2.74 11.22
N SER A 42 22.67 -2.73 12.46
CA SER A 42 23.50 -3.80 13.05
C SER A 42 22.71 -5.09 13.27
N TRP A 43 23.38 -6.25 13.17
CA TRP A 43 22.77 -7.56 13.46
C TRP A 43 22.09 -7.61 14.85
N PHE A 44 22.67 -6.93 15.84
CA PHE A 44 22.11 -6.87 17.19
C PHE A 44 20.81 -6.06 17.24
N GLU A 45 20.77 -4.90 16.57
CA GLU A 45 19.56 -4.07 16.46
C GLU A 45 18.43 -4.83 15.76
N ARG A 46 18.76 -5.53 14.67
CA ARG A 46 17.80 -6.38 13.94
C ARG A 46 17.18 -7.44 14.86
N LYS A 47 18.02 -8.12 15.66
CA LYS A 47 17.52 -9.17 16.56
C LYS A 47 16.68 -8.60 17.69
N LEU A 48 17.08 -7.47 18.25
CA LEU A 48 16.39 -6.80 19.34
C LEU A 48 15.01 -6.30 18.88
N ILE A 49 14.95 -5.62 17.73
CA ILE A 49 13.67 -5.20 17.13
C ILE A 49 12.80 -6.40 16.77
N SER A 50 13.34 -7.47 16.17
CA SER A 50 12.57 -8.68 15.80
C SER A 50 11.86 -9.38 16.98
N ASN A 51 12.36 -9.19 18.20
CA ASN A 51 11.76 -9.73 19.42
C ASN A 51 10.81 -8.71 20.06
N ILE A 52 11.10 -7.41 19.98
CA ILE A 52 10.19 -6.35 20.45
C ILE A 52 8.92 -6.33 19.60
N THR A 53 9.03 -6.53 18.28
CA THR A 53 7.88 -6.57 17.36
C THR A 53 6.84 -7.60 17.81
N SER A 54 7.25 -8.77 18.32
CA SER A 54 6.32 -9.79 18.82
C SER A 54 5.61 -9.44 20.12
N LEU A 55 6.19 -8.55 20.93
CA LEU A 55 5.67 -8.19 22.25
C LEU A 55 4.83 -6.91 22.21
N VAL A 56 5.19 -5.97 21.33
CA VAL A 56 4.61 -4.62 21.31
C VAL A 56 3.57 -4.46 20.22
N TYR A 57 3.71 -5.17 19.09
CA TYR A 57 2.86 -4.91 17.95
C TYR A 57 1.58 -5.74 18.02
N LYS A 58 0.44 -5.05 18.03
CA LYS A 58 -0.86 -5.71 17.96
C LYS A 58 -1.09 -6.15 16.52
N ARG A 59 -1.14 -7.47 16.32
CA ARG A 59 -1.52 -8.10 15.04
C ARG A 59 -3.01 -8.41 15.05
N GLU A 60 -3.71 -7.88 14.06
CA GLU A 60 -5.07 -8.29 13.73
C GLU A 60 -5.01 -9.29 12.58
N ASP A 61 -5.34 -10.55 12.88
CA ASP A 61 -5.32 -11.65 11.92
C ASP A 61 -6.71 -11.82 11.29
N TYR A 62 -6.80 -11.64 9.98
CA TYR A 62 -7.99 -11.92 9.20
C TYR A 62 -7.70 -13.10 8.27
N LYS A 63 -8.75 -13.83 7.85
CA LYS A 63 -8.61 -15.11 7.11
C LYS A 63 -7.71 -15.09 5.86
N PHE A 64 -7.45 -13.92 5.28
CA PHE A 64 -6.68 -13.75 4.04
C PHE A 64 -5.65 -12.62 4.10
N PHE A 65 -5.61 -11.86 5.19
CA PHE A 65 -4.74 -10.71 5.33
C PHE A 65 -4.49 -10.45 6.83
N SER A 66 -3.35 -9.86 7.15
CA SER A 66 -3.02 -9.47 8.52
C SER A 66 -2.76 -7.97 8.55
N ILE A 67 -3.19 -7.29 9.60
CA ILE A 67 -2.81 -5.90 9.85
C ILE A 67 -1.91 -5.87 11.08
N VAL A 68 -0.76 -5.22 10.96
CA VAL A 68 0.16 -4.99 12.08
C VAL A 68 0.31 -3.49 12.28
N SER A 69 -0.10 -3.01 13.44
CA SER A 69 0.10 -1.61 13.84
C SER A 69 1.46 -1.48 14.51
N VAL A 70 2.36 -0.69 13.91
CA VAL A 70 3.68 -0.38 14.48
C VAL A 70 3.60 0.99 15.16
N PRO A 71 3.56 1.05 16.50
CA PRO A 71 3.37 2.32 17.22
C PRO A 71 4.57 3.27 17.08
N GLU A 72 5.78 2.74 16.88
CA GLU A 72 7.02 3.53 16.76
C GLU A 72 7.01 4.49 15.57
N ASN A 73 6.32 4.11 14.48
CA ASN A 73 6.25 4.88 13.24
C ASN A 73 4.81 5.28 12.87
N GLU A 74 3.85 5.09 13.79
CA GLU A 74 2.41 5.26 13.56
C GLU A 74 1.90 4.62 12.25
N THR A 75 2.57 3.56 11.77
CA THR A 75 2.34 2.98 10.45
C THR A 75 1.64 1.65 10.58
N ASN A 76 0.55 1.48 9.83
CA ASN A 76 -0.13 0.20 9.70
C ASN A 76 0.47 -0.57 8.55
N TYR A 77 0.85 -1.83 8.75
CA TYR A 77 1.31 -2.71 7.69
C TYR A 77 0.20 -3.68 7.32
N LEU A 78 -0.12 -3.74 6.03
CA LEU A 78 -1.00 -4.73 5.45
C LEU A 78 -0.18 -5.91 4.95
N GLY A 79 -0.36 -7.05 5.59
CA GLY A 79 0.07 -8.35 5.12
C GLY A 79 -1.00 -8.92 4.19
N ILE A 80 -0.64 -9.26 2.95
CA ILE A 80 -1.51 -10.00 2.02
C ILE A 80 -0.64 -10.86 1.09
N PHE A 81 -1.02 -12.11 0.84
CA PHE A 81 -0.25 -13.04 -0.01
C PHE A 81 1.24 -13.16 0.37
N GLY A 82 1.58 -13.14 1.68
CA GLY A 82 2.96 -13.18 2.15
C GLY A 82 3.78 -11.91 1.90
N LEU A 83 3.16 -10.85 1.37
CA LEU A 83 3.77 -9.54 1.19
C LEU A 83 3.31 -8.58 2.28
N TRP A 84 4.22 -7.72 2.74
CA TRP A 84 3.93 -6.69 3.73
C TRP A 84 4.10 -5.31 3.10
N VAL A 85 3.04 -4.51 3.13
CA VAL A 85 2.99 -3.17 2.53
C VAL A 85 2.64 -2.15 3.61
N PRO A 86 3.43 -1.07 3.79
CA PRO A 86 3.06 0.01 4.68
C PRO A 86 1.85 0.75 4.10
N LEU A 87 0.77 0.83 4.87
CA LEU A 87 -0.38 1.66 4.56
C LEU A 87 -0.06 3.11 4.94
N PRO A 88 -0.35 4.08 4.05
CA PRO A 88 -0.23 5.48 4.39
C PRO A 88 -1.16 5.80 5.57
N THR A 89 -0.66 6.62 6.49
CA THR A 89 -1.46 7.13 7.60
C THR A 89 -2.61 7.98 7.07
N LEU A 90 -3.71 8.08 7.83
CA LEU A 90 -4.85 8.95 7.48
C LEU A 90 -4.41 10.40 7.22
N ALA A 91 -3.39 10.87 7.94
CA ALA A 91 -2.76 12.18 7.69
C ALA A 91 -2.16 12.27 6.28
N ARG A 92 -1.34 11.28 5.88
CA ARG A 92 -0.73 11.24 4.55
C ARG A 92 -1.76 11.09 3.43
N LEU A 93 -2.85 10.35 3.67
CA LEU A 93 -3.97 10.23 2.73
C LEU A 93 -4.68 11.57 2.50
N ASN A 94 -4.88 12.37 3.54
CA ASN A 94 -5.46 13.70 3.41
C ASN A 94 -4.54 14.65 2.62
N GLU A 95 -3.23 14.64 2.89
CA GLU A 95 -2.26 15.43 2.13
C GLU A 95 -2.25 15.05 0.64
N LEU A 96 -2.23 13.75 0.33
CA LEU A 96 -2.27 13.26 -1.06
C LEU A 96 -3.55 13.70 -1.77
N LYS A 97 -4.68 13.68 -1.07
CA LYS A 97 -5.95 14.15 -1.62
C LYS A 97 -5.88 15.63 -1.97
N ASP A 98 -5.35 16.46 -1.07
CA ASP A 98 -5.20 17.90 -1.28
C ASP A 98 -4.22 18.23 -2.42
N GLU A 99 -3.13 17.46 -2.55
CA GLU A 99 -2.18 17.54 -3.67
C GLU A 99 -2.87 17.24 -5.01
N ILE A 100 -3.57 16.11 -5.09
CA ILE A 100 -4.29 15.68 -6.30
C ILE A 100 -5.35 16.71 -6.71
N GLU A 101 -6.06 17.28 -5.74
CA GLU A 101 -7.10 18.27 -6.00
C GLU A 101 -6.52 19.59 -6.56
N ARG A 102 -5.35 20.03 -6.07
CA ARG A 102 -4.64 21.18 -6.66
C ARG A 102 -4.21 20.91 -8.09
N ASP A 103 -3.57 19.78 -8.34
CA ASP A 103 -3.04 19.43 -9.67
C ASP A 103 -4.17 19.34 -10.70
N LEU A 104 -5.30 18.73 -10.33
CA LEU A 104 -6.50 18.69 -11.16
C LEU A 104 -7.05 20.09 -11.47
N LYS A 105 -7.05 20.97 -10.48
CA LYS A 105 -7.57 22.34 -10.63
C LYS A 105 -6.68 23.18 -11.55
N ASP A 106 -5.37 23.04 -11.45
CA ASP A 106 -4.42 23.77 -12.28
C ASP A 106 -4.38 23.22 -13.71
N ALA A 107 -4.40 21.90 -13.88
CA ALA A 107 -4.59 21.27 -15.18
C ALA A 107 -5.90 21.73 -15.85
N SER A 108 -7.00 21.86 -15.08
CA SER A 108 -8.28 22.36 -15.59
C SER A 108 -8.21 23.82 -16.04
N LYS A 109 -7.49 24.69 -15.32
CA LYS A 109 -7.28 26.09 -15.73
C LYS A 109 -6.47 26.18 -17.01
N ASP A 110 -5.40 25.41 -17.13
CA ASP A 110 -4.54 25.42 -18.31
C ASP A 110 -5.28 24.92 -19.55
N ILE A 111 -6.10 23.87 -19.41
CA ILE A 111 -6.98 23.40 -20.49
C ILE A 111 -7.97 24.49 -20.89
N LYS A 112 -8.61 25.17 -19.93
CA LYS A 112 -9.52 26.29 -20.23
C LYS A 112 -8.82 27.45 -20.93
N LYS A 113 -7.60 27.76 -20.53
CA LYS A 113 -6.80 28.83 -21.14
C LYS A 113 -6.45 28.49 -22.58
N LYS A 114 -5.92 27.29 -22.83
CA LYS A 114 -5.63 26.79 -24.19
C LYS A 114 -6.88 26.74 -25.07
N ALA A 115 -8.01 26.27 -24.53
CA ALA A 115 -9.27 26.25 -25.28
C ALA A 115 -9.74 27.67 -25.66
N LYS A 116 -9.48 28.67 -24.82
CA LYS A 116 -9.80 30.08 -25.10
C LYS A 116 -8.86 30.67 -26.15
N GLU A 117 -7.57 30.34 -26.11
CA GLU A 117 -6.57 30.75 -27.11
C GLU A 117 -6.93 30.19 -28.50
N ILE A 118 -7.20 28.89 -28.61
CA ILE A 118 -7.63 28.23 -29.86
C ILE A 118 -8.92 28.86 -30.41
N LYS A 119 -9.90 29.16 -29.54
CA LYS A 119 -11.16 29.79 -29.96
C LYS A 119 -10.96 31.22 -30.48
N ASN A 120 -9.95 31.93 -29.98
CA ASN A 120 -9.61 33.26 -30.47
C ASN A 120 -8.87 33.20 -31.79
N GLU A 121 -7.96 32.24 -31.97
CA GLU A 121 -7.26 32.00 -33.24
C GLU A 121 -8.25 31.64 -34.37
N ILE A 122 -9.22 30.75 -34.11
CA ILE A 122 -10.28 30.38 -35.07
C ILE A 122 -11.21 31.56 -35.42
N LYS A 123 -11.31 32.58 -34.56
CA LYS A 123 -12.13 33.79 -34.82
C LYS A 123 -11.37 34.89 -35.56
N SER A 124 -10.05 34.80 -35.66
CA SER A 124 -9.19 35.78 -36.31
C SER A 124 -8.77 35.40 -37.73
N GLU A 125 -9.09 34.18 -38.19
CA GLU A 125 -9.14 33.77 -39.61
C GLU A 125 -10.54 33.98 -40.19
#